data_AF-A0A2N5DNS2-F1
#
_entry.id   AF-A0A2N5DNS2-F1
#
_cell.length_a   1.000
_cell.length_b   1.000
_cell.length_c   1.000
_cell.angle_alpha   90.00
_cell.angle_beta   90.00
_cell.angle_gamma   90.00
#
_symmetry.space_group_name_H-M   'P 1'
#
loop_
_entity.id
_entity.type
_entity.pdbx_description
1 polymer ?
#
loop_
_entity_poly.entity_id
_entity_poly.type
_entity_poly.pdbx_seq_one_letter_code
_entity_poly.pdbx_strand_id
1 'polypeptide(L)'
;MLLCMTSETSRAWCAKIQQRLMAAMDELWAAMEEGLDREAFRKASEKVRLLGQMAGTVRKIVQALPPERAARPAGGWPLPTLEAETASPRPERKIDALKGGARGRL
;
A
#
# COMPACT_ATOMS: atom_id res chain seq x y z
N MET A 1 -6.93 -25.12 -6.01
CA MET A 1 -6.39 -25.10 -4.63
C MET A 1 -4.94 -24.62 -4.54
N LEU A 2 -4.02 -24.99 -5.47
CA LEU A 2 -2.61 -24.56 -5.41
C LEU A 2 -2.38 -23.03 -5.39
N LEU A 3 -3.20 -22.22 -6.05
CA LEU A 3 -3.04 -20.76 -6.08
C LEU A 3 -3.37 -20.05 -4.74
N CYS A 4 -4.24 -20.61 -3.89
CA CYS A 4 -4.57 -19.99 -2.58
C CYS A 4 -3.44 -20.19 -1.57
N MET A 5 -2.84 -21.38 -1.56
CA MET A 5 -1.75 -21.70 -0.62
C MET A 5 -0.51 -20.82 -0.85
N THR A 6 -0.19 -20.50 -2.11
CA THR A 6 0.94 -19.62 -2.43
C THR A 6 0.67 -18.16 -2.05
N SER A 7 -0.58 -17.68 -2.17
CA SER A 7 -0.97 -16.34 -1.70
C SER A 7 -0.99 -16.22 -0.18
N GLU A 8 -1.46 -17.24 0.53
CA GLU A 8 -1.51 -17.27 2.00
C GLU A 8 -0.09 -17.26 2.59
N THR A 9 0.79 -18.09 2.03
CA THR A 9 2.22 -18.14 2.40
C THR A 9 2.92 -16.79 2.14
N SER A 10 2.60 -16.12 1.04
CA SER A 10 3.18 -14.81 0.69
C SER A 10 2.74 -13.69 1.64
N ARG A 11 1.47 -13.70 2.08
CA ARG A 11 0.96 -12.74 3.08
C ARG A 11 1.57 -12.97 4.45
N ALA A 12 1.67 -14.22 4.90
CA ALA A 12 2.33 -14.57 6.15
C ALA A 12 3.81 -14.14 6.16
N TRP A 13 4.50 -14.29 5.03
CA TRP A 13 5.87 -13.81 4.87
C TRP A 13 5.98 -12.28 4.95
N CYS A 14 5.06 -11.54 4.31
CA CYS A 14 4.98 -10.09 4.42
C CYS A 14 4.75 -9.63 5.87
N ALA A 15 3.85 -10.29 6.60
CA ALA A 15 3.58 -9.99 8.00
C ALA A 15 4.84 -10.19 8.87
N LYS A 16 5.58 -11.28 8.67
CA LYS A 16 6.82 -11.56 9.40
C LYS A 16 7.91 -10.51 9.15
N ILE A 17 8.03 -10.01 7.91
CA ILE A 17 8.99 -8.94 7.58
C ILE A 17 8.56 -7.62 8.20
N GLN A 18 7.26 -7.31 8.18
CA GLN A 18 6.74 -6.10 8.83
C GLN A 18 6.98 -6.12 10.35
N GLN A 19 6.76 -7.26 11.02
CA GLN A 19 7.07 -7.42 12.44
C GLN A 19 8.55 -7.19 12.74
N ARG A 20 9.46 -7.73 11.91
CA ARG A 20 10.90 -7.52 12.06
C ARG A 20 11.31 -6.05 11.88
N LEU A 21 10.67 -5.35 10.94
CA LEU A 21 10.91 -3.93 10.74
C LEU A 21 10.47 -3.12 11.96
N MET A 22 9.29 -3.41 12.50
CA MET A 22 8.80 -2.76 13.73
C MET A 22 9.76 -2.98 14.89
N ALA A 23 10.13 -4.24 15.17
CA ALA A 23 11.08 -4.54 16.24
C ALA A 23 12.43 -3.83 16.08
N ALA A 24 12.94 -3.69 14.85
CA ALA A 24 14.18 -2.96 14.60
C ALA A 24 14.04 -1.44 14.81
N MET A 25 12.87 -0.86 14.53
CA MET A 25 12.59 0.54 14.84
C MET A 25 12.45 0.75 16.35
N ASP A 26 11.83 -0.18 17.06
CA ASP A 26 11.70 -0.14 18.52
C ASP A 26 13.08 -0.25 19.20
N GLU A 27 13.95 -1.15 18.71
CA GLU A 27 15.35 -1.22 19.12
C GLU A 27 16.10 0.10 18.87
N LEU A 28 15.88 0.74 17.71
CA LEU A 28 16.48 2.04 17.39
C LEU A 28 15.94 3.16 18.30
N TRP A 29 14.68 3.07 18.71
CA TRP A 29 14.07 4.02 19.63
C TRP A 29 14.67 3.90 21.03
N ALA A 30 14.73 2.69 21.58
CA ALA A 30 15.37 2.43 22.88
C ALA A 30 16.86 2.84 22.86
N ALA A 31 17.55 2.59 21.76
CA ALA A 31 18.92 3.02 21.51
C ALA A 31 19.13 4.54 21.61
N MET A 32 18.14 5.35 21.20
CA MET A 32 18.19 6.81 21.32
C MET A 32 17.97 7.26 22.78
N GLU A 33 17.09 6.58 23.51
CA GLU A 33 16.81 6.88 24.92
C GLU A 33 17.99 6.55 25.84
N GLU A 34 18.72 5.47 25.55
CA GLU A 34 19.91 5.06 26.31
C GLU A 34 21.17 5.88 26.00
N GLY A 35 21.13 6.77 25.00
CA GLY A 35 22.27 7.62 24.65
C GLY A 35 23.45 6.84 24.05
N LEU A 36 23.16 5.94 23.11
CA LEU A 36 24.18 5.11 22.46
C LEU A 36 25.21 5.90 21.66
N ASP A 37 26.39 5.28 21.53
CA ASP A 37 27.47 5.72 20.66
C ASP A 37 27.04 5.85 19.18
N ARG A 38 27.65 6.81 18.46
CA ARG A 38 27.28 7.20 17.09
C ARG A 38 27.38 6.04 16.10
N GLU A 39 28.32 5.12 16.33
CA GLU A 39 28.48 3.94 15.48
C GLU A 39 27.36 2.91 15.69
N ALA A 40 26.90 2.72 16.92
CA ALA A 40 25.78 1.84 17.24
C ALA A 40 24.49 2.37 16.60
N PHE A 41 24.27 3.69 16.65
CA PHE A 41 23.15 4.33 15.95
C PHE A 41 23.22 4.14 14.43
N ARG A 42 24.40 4.29 13.81
CA ARG A 42 24.58 4.04 12.36
C ARG A 42 24.27 2.58 11.98
N LYS A 43 24.70 1.61 12.79
CA LYS A 43 24.41 0.19 12.55
C LYS A 43 22.92 -0.13 12.69
N ALA A 44 22.26 0.40 13.72
CA ALA A 44 20.82 0.19 13.94
C ALA A 44 19.96 0.87 12.84
N SER A 45 20.30 2.09 12.45
CA SER A 45 19.62 2.78 11.34
C SER A 45 19.81 2.08 9.99
N GLU A 46 21.00 1.53 9.72
CA GLU A 46 21.23 0.72 8.51
C GLU A 46 20.41 -0.57 8.53
N LYS A 47 20.29 -1.24 9.68
CA LYS A 47 19.42 -2.42 9.85
C LYS A 47 17.95 -2.08 9.53
N VAL A 48 17.44 -0.96 10.03
CA VAL A 48 16.08 -0.48 9.72
C VAL A 48 15.94 -0.16 8.23
N ARG A 49 16.94 0.47 7.61
CA ARG A 49 16.94 0.80 6.17
C ARG A 49 16.87 -0.46 5.30
N LEU A 50 17.69 -1.48 5.60
CA LEU A 50 17.70 -2.76 4.87
C LEU A 50 16.37 -3.50 5.02
N LEU A 51 15.81 -3.56 6.25
CA LEU A 51 14.50 -4.17 6.49
C LEU A 51 13.37 -3.42 5.78
N GLY A 52 13.46 -2.09 5.70
CA GLY A 52 12.50 -1.26 4.95
C GLY A 52 12.53 -1.53 3.45
N GLN A 53 13.73 -1.69 2.87
CA GLN A 53 13.88 -2.07 1.45
C GLN A 53 13.30 -3.46 1.18
N MET A 54 13.58 -4.44 2.05
CA MET A 54 12.99 -5.78 1.96
C MET A 54 11.46 -5.73 2.08
N ALA A 55 10.91 -4.96 3.01
CA ALA A 55 9.45 -4.81 3.14
C ALA A 55 8.83 -4.23 1.86
N GLY A 56 9.50 -3.26 1.23
CA GLY A 56 9.08 -2.68 -0.05
C GLY A 56 9.05 -3.69 -1.20
N THR A 57 10.09 -4.54 -1.33
CA THR A 57 10.13 -5.57 -2.37
C THR A 57 9.07 -6.65 -2.14
N VAL A 58 8.85 -7.06 -0.89
CA VAL A 58 7.81 -8.05 -0.55
C VAL A 58 6.42 -7.51 -0.86
N ARG A 59 6.12 -6.24 -0.58
CA ARG A 59 4.84 -5.63 -0.95
C ARG A 59 4.61 -5.63 -2.46
N LYS A 60 5.66 -5.41 -3.27
CA LYS A 60 5.56 -5.51 -4.74
C LYS A 60 5.23 -6.93 -5.19
N ILE A 61 5.85 -7.94 -4.58
CA ILE A 61 5.55 -9.36 -4.84
C ILE A 61 4.09 -9.65 -4.50
N VAL A 62 3.61 -9.20 -3.33
CA VAL A 62 2.20 -9.40 -2.93
C VAL A 62 1.22 -8.68 -3.86
N GLN A 63 1.53 -7.47 -4.33
CA GLN A 63 0.69 -6.75 -5.30
C GLN A 63 0.68 -7.39 -6.70
N ALA A 64 1.76 -8.09 -7.07
CA ALA A 64 1.83 -8.83 -8.32
C ALA A 64 1.05 -10.16 -8.27
N LEU A 65 0.70 -10.64 -7.08
CA LEU A 65 -0.17 -11.80 -6.95
C LEU A 65 -1.61 -11.43 -7.32
N PRO A 66 -2.36 -12.32 -8.00
CA PRO A 66 -3.76 -12.07 -8.27
C PRO A 66 -4.50 -11.81 -6.95
N PRO A 67 -5.38 -10.80 -6.90
CA PRO A 67 -6.18 -10.56 -5.71
C PRO A 67 -6.95 -11.84 -5.43
N GLU A 68 -6.76 -12.38 -4.22
CA GLU A 68 -7.57 -13.49 -3.76
C GLU A 68 -9.03 -13.05 -3.92
N ARG A 69 -9.77 -13.75 -4.79
CA ARG A 69 -11.21 -13.51 -4.93
C ARG A 69 -11.77 -13.72 -3.53
N ALA A 70 -12.09 -12.63 -2.85
CA ALA A 70 -12.86 -12.70 -1.63
C ALA A 70 -14.07 -13.57 -1.96
N ALA A 71 -14.15 -14.75 -1.33
CA ALA A 71 -15.34 -15.57 -1.43
C ALA A 71 -16.47 -14.65 -0.97
N ARG A 72 -17.32 -14.24 -1.92
CA ARG A 72 -18.52 -13.45 -1.63
C ARG A 72 -19.25 -14.25 -0.55
N PRO A 73 -19.53 -13.67 0.64
CA PRO A 73 -20.22 -14.42 1.68
C PRO A 73 -21.53 -14.94 1.08
N ALA A 74 -21.63 -16.27 0.98
CA ALA A 74 -22.82 -16.98 0.58
C ALA A 74 -23.77 -16.97 1.79
N GLY A 75 -24.46 -15.86 1.99
CA GLY A 75 -25.36 -15.66 3.13
C GLY A 75 -25.65 -14.18 3.29
N GLY A 76 -26.83 -13.77 2.85
CA GLY A 76 -27.18 -12.37 2.68
C GLY A 76 -27.42 -11.58 3.97
N TRP A 77 -27.22 -10.27 3.85
CA TRP A 77 -28.15 -9.24 4.30
C TRP A 77 -28.04 -8.05 3.34
N PRO A 78 -29.16 -7.41 2.93
CA PRO A 78 -29.09 -6.17 2.17
C PRO A 78 -28.71 -5.07 3.16
N LEU A 79 -27.48 -4.58 3.09
CA LEU A 79 -27.21 -3.25 3.62
C LEU A 79 -27.82 -2.25 2.64
N PRO A 80 -28.65 -1.29 3.10
CA PRO A 80 -29.17 -0.26 2.23
C PRO A 80 -27.98 0.48 1.63
N THR A 81 -27.98 0.61 0.30
CA THR A 81 -27.12 1.53 -0.44
C THR A 81 -27.24 2.91 0.20
N LEU A 82 -26.26 3.27 1.03
CA LEU A 82 -26.00 4.66 1.35
C LEU A 82 -25.51 5.27 0.04
N GLU A 83 -26.40 6.07 -0.54
CA GLU A 83 -26.15 6.86 -1.72
C GLU A 83 -24.82 7.61 -1.58
N ALA A 84 -24.03 7.54 -2.65
CA ALA A 84 -22.83 8.33 -2.80
C ALA A 84 -23.20 9.81 -3.05
N GLU A 85 -23.57 10.52 -2.00
CA GLU A 85 -23.36 11.96 -1.86
C GLU A 85 -21.97 12.12 -1.24
N THR A 86 -20.94 12.78 -1.77
CA THR A 86 -20.82 13.79 -2.82
C THR A 86 -19.47 13.58 -3.51
N ALA A 87 -19.48 13.24 -4.80
CA ALA A 87 -18.27 13.30 -5.62
C ALA A 87 -17.92 14.77 -5.88
N SER A 88 -16.84 15.26 -5.27
CA SER A 88 -16.27 16.56 -5.61
C SER A 88 -15.78 16.55 -7.07
N PRO A 89 -16.18 17.51 -7.93
CA PRO A 89 -15.83 17.48 -9.35
C PRO A 89 -14.34 17.77 -9.56
N ARG A 90 -13.66 16.77 -10.13
CA ARG A 90 -12.29 16.87 -10.64
C ARG A 90 -12.25 17.92 -11.77
N PRO A 91 -11.37 18.94 -11.75
CA PRO A 91 -11.36 19.94 -12.80
C PRO A 91 -10.89 19.33 -14.12
N GLU A 92 -11.77 19.32 -15.12
CA GLU A 92 -11.46 18.93 -16.50
C GLU A 92 -10.44 19.92 -17.08
N ARG A 93 -9.25 19.41 -17.43
CA ARG A 93 -8.26 20.17 -18.18
C ARG A 93 -8.77 20.32 -19.61
N LYS A 94 -9.21 21.53 -19.96
CA LYS A 94 -9.61 21.95 -21.31
C LYS A 94 -8.41 22.01 -22.27
N ILE A 95 -7.81 20.86 -22.59
CA ILE A 95 -6.80 20.77 -23.65
C ILE A 95 -7.41 20.52 -25.03
N ASP A 96 -8.68 20.12 -25.11
CA ASP A 96 -9.37 19.85 -26.40
C ASP A 96 -10.26 20.99 -26.91
N ALA A 97 -10.27 22.15 -26.24
CA ALA A 97 -11.14 23.28 -26.61
C ALA A 97 -10.60 24.17 -27.75
N LEU A 98 -9.67 23.68 -28.57
CA LEU A 98 -9.09 24.41 -29.71
C LEU A 98 -9.26 23.63 -31.02
N LYS A 99 -10.46 23.16 -31.33
CA LYS A 99 -10.81 22.81 -32.72
C LYS A 99 -12.30 22.86 -32.97
N GLY A 100 -12.80 24.02 -33.38
CA GLY A 100 -14.20 24.15 -33.77
C GLY A 100 -14.66 25.58 -34.03
N GLY A 101 -13.81 26.42 -34.63
CA GLY A 101 -14.19 27.76 -35.04
C GLY A 101 -15.18 27.74 -36.21
N ALA A 102 -16.47 27.86 -35.85
CA ALA A 102 -17.54 28.56 -36.55
C ALA A 102 -17.57 28.51 -38.09
N ARG A 103 -18.44 27.64 -38.63
CA ARG A 103 -19.15 27.89 -39.88
C ARG A 103 -20.63 28.16 -39.57
N GLY A 104 -21.01 29.43 -39.54
CA GLY A 104 -22.41 29.89 -39.63
C GLY A 104 -22.39 31.21 -40.41
N ARG A 105 -22.75 31.19 -41.70
CA ARG A 105 -24.06 31.60 -42.22
C ARG A 105 -24.58 32.88 -41.55
N LEU A 106 -24.37 33.99 -42.24
CA LEU A 106 -25.36 35.01 -42.63
C LEU A 106 -24.77 35.79 -43.81
#